data_AF-A0A0N8T2U3-F1
#
_entry.id   AF-A0A0N8T2U3-F1
#
_cell.length_a   1.000
_cell.length_b   1.000
_cell.length_c   1.000
_cell.angle_alpha   90.00
_cell.angle_beta   90.00
_cell.angle_gamma   90.00
#
_symmetry.space_group_name_H-M   'P 1'
#
loop_
_entity.id
_entity.type
_entity.pdbx_description
1 polymer ?
#
loop_
_entity_poly.entity_id
_entity_poly.type
_entity_poly.pdbx_seq_one_letter_code
_entity_poly.pdbx_strand_id
1 'polypeptide(L)' 'MRRRDWYERRVDKRVALQIAEEQGLVADSTVYRQSLVLKMKSGEYTQEQALSELRKVKRDAKKSGLKTRDQVWRSA' A
#
# COMPACT_ATOMS: atom_id res chain seq x y z
N MET A 1 31.97 -11.22 -1.24
CA MET A 1 30.55 -10.87 -1.04
C MET A 1 29.87 -10.79 -2.41
N ARG A 2 28.91 -11.66 -2.72
CA ARG A 2 28.20 -11.64 -4.01
C ARG A 2 27.31 -10.40 -4.06
N ARG A 3 27.36 -9.60 -5.14
CA ARG A 3 26.39 -8.51 -5.34
C ARG A 3 25.00 -9.12 -5.46
N ARG A 4 24.03 -8.57 -4.73
CA ARG A 4 22.63 -8.95 -4.91
C ARG A 4 22.18 -8.63 -6.32
N ASP A 5 21.57 -9.62 -6.95
CA ASP A 5 20.99 -9.46 -8.27
C ASP A 5 19.64 -8.72 -8.21
N TRP A 6 19.04 -8.50 -9.38
CA TRP A 6 17.79 -7.76 -9.49
C TRP A 6 16.60 -8.49 -8.84
N TYR A 7 16.63 -9.83 -8.82
CA TYR A 7 15.56 -10.66 -8.29
C TYR A 7 15.58 -10.62 -6.76
N GLU A 8 16.74 -10.79 -6.15
CA GLU A 8 16.93 -10.69 -4.70
C GLU A 8 16.45 -9.33 -4.17
N ARG A 9 16.80 -8.22 -4.85
CA ARG A 9 16.29 -6.89 -4.48
C ARG A 9 14.76 -6.78 -4.55
N ARG A 10 14.15 -7.45 -5.53
CA ARG A 10 12.69 -7.45 -5.67
C ARG A 10 12.04 -8.25 -4.54
N VAL A 11 12.65 -9.35 -4.11
CA VAL A 11 12.21 -10.13 -2.94
C VAL A 11 12.33 -9.27 -1.68
N ASP A 12 13.47 -8.62 -1.45
CA ASP A 12 13.69 -7.73 -0.30
C ASP A 12 12.60 -6.63 -0.23
N LYS A 13 12.28 -5.99 -1.36
CA LYS A 13 11.21 -4.98 -1.45
C LYS A 13 9.83 -5.53 -1.10
N ARG A 14 9.51 -6.77 -1.52
CA ARG A 14 8.24 -7.43 -1.17
C ARG A 14 8.16 -7.72 0.32
N VAL A 15 9.26 -8.22 0.91
CA VAL A 15 9.36 -8.51 2.34
C VAL A 15 9.22 -7.22 3.15
N ALA A 16 9.94 -6.16 2.78
CA ALA A 16 9.84 -4.86 3.46
C ALA A 16 8.42 -4.28 3.40
N LEU A 17 7.73 -4.43 2.26
CA LEU A 17 6.35 -4.00 2.12
C LEU A 17 5.42 -4.81 3.02
N GLN A 18 5.57 -6.13 3.06
CA GLN A 18 4.76 -7.00 3.92
C GLN A 18 4.96 -6.65 5.40
N ILE A 19 6.20 -6.50 5.86
CA ILE A 19 6.52 -6.12 7.24
C ILE A 19 5.89 -4.76 7.57
N ALA A 20 5.98 -3.78 6.68
CA ALA A 20 5.38 -2.47 6.91
C ALA A 20 3.84 -2.53 7.00
N GLU A 21 3.20 -3.41 6.23
CA GLU A 21 1.75 -3.64 6.33
C GLU A 21 1.37 -4.32 7.65
N GLU A 22 2.11 -5.36 8.07
CA GLU A 22 1.90 -6.06 9.34
C GLU A 22 2.10 -5.13 10.55
N GLN A 23 3.03 -4.18 10.45
CA GLN A 23 3.27 -3.14 11.47
C GLN A 23 2.26 -1.98 11.42
N GLY A 24 1.31 -1.98 10.48
CA GLY A 24 0.32 -0.91 10.35
C GLY A 24 0.90 0.42 9.86
N LEU A 25 2.10 0.43 9.27
CA LEU A 25 2.79 1.64 8.81
C LEU A 25 2.34 2.10 7.41
N VAL A 26 1.45 1.34 6.77
CA VAL A 26 1.00 1.56 5.39
C VAL A 26 -0.43 2.07 5.37
N ALA A 27 -0.62 3.32 4.93
CA ALA A 27 -1.93 3.95 4.86
C ALA A 27 -2.86 3.27 3.84
N ASP A 28 -2.36 2.96 2.65
CA ASP A 28 -3.12 2.31 1.56
C ASP A 28 -2.87 0.80 1.51
N SER A 29 -2.97 0.16 2.67
CA SER A 29 -2.68 -1.26 2.86
C SER A 29 -3.51 -2.18 1.95
N THR A 30 -3.04 -3.41 1.75
CA THR A 30 -3.77 -4.44 1.02
C THR A 30 -5.18 -4.62 1.58
N VAL A 31 -5.31 -4.67 2.91
CA VAL A 31 -6.60 -4.82 3.60
C VAL A 31 -7.52 -3.64 3.31
N TYR A 32 -7.01 -2.41 3.36
CA TYR A 32 -7.81 -1.23 3.04
C TYR A 32 -8.28 -1.24 1.58
N ARG A 33 -7.40 -1.58 0.64
CA ARG A 33 -7.76 -1.70 -0.78
C ARG A 33 -8.80 -2.80 -1.03
N GLN A 34 -8.69 -3.94 -0.35
CA GLN A 34 -9.70 -5.00 -0.41
C GLN A 34 -11.05 -4.53 0.12
N SER A 35 -11.08 -3.75 1.21
CA SER A 35 -12.33 -3.19 1.73
C SER A 35 -13.03 -2.28 0.71
N LEU A 36 -12.28 -1.46 -0.03
CA LEU A 36 -12.84 -0.62 -1.10
C LEU A 36 -13.40 -1.45 -2.25
N VAL A 37 -12.70 -2.53 -2.63
CA VAL A 37 -13.19 -3.47 -3.66
C VAL A 37 -14.47 -4.18 -3.21
N LEU A 38 -14.57 -4.58 -1.95
CA LEU A 38 -15.78 -5.19 -1.41
C LEU A 38 -16.96 -4.20 -1.44
N LYS A 39 -16.74 -2.95 -1.03
CA LYS A 39 -17.74 -1.88 -1.13
C LYS A 39 -18.18 -1.63 -2.58
N MET A 40 -17.25 -1.66 -3.53
CA MET A 40 -17.60 -1.59 -4.95
C MET A 40 -18.47 -2.76 -5.41
N LYS A 41 -18.10 -3.99 -5.03
CA LYS A 41 -18.86 -5.20 -5.37
C LYS A 41 -20.26 -5.21 -4.77
N SER A 42 -20.42 -4.65 -3.56
CA SER A 42 -21.71 -4.51 -2.90
C SER A 42 -22.61 -3.42 -3.49
N GLY A 43 -22.07 -2.57 -4.38
CA GLY A 43 -22.78 -1.41 -4.93
C GLY A 43 -22.81 -0.19 -4.01
N GLU A 44 -22.24 -0.27 -2.80
CA GLU A 44 -22.11 0.88 -1.89
C GLU A 44 -21.27 2.00 -2.51
N TYR A 45 -20.20 1.63 -3.23
CA TYR A 45 -19.27 2.58 -3.85
C TYR A 45 -19.25 2.40 -5.36
N THR A 46 -19.26 3.51 -6.09
CA THR A 46 -18.81 3.50 -7.49
C THR A 46 -17.29 3.39 -7.57
N GLN A 47 -16.78 2.99 -8.74
CA GLN A 47 -15.33 2.96 -8.97
C GLN A 47 -14.67 4.32 -8.72
N GLU A 48 -15.33 5.41 -9.11
CA GLU A 48 -14.82 6.77 -8.90
C GLU A 48 -14.76 7.15 -7.42
N GLN A 49 -15.78 6.78 -6.64
CA GLN A 49 -15.80 7.00 -5.20
C GLN A 49 -14.68 6.23 -4.49
N ALA A 50 -14.48 4.95 -4.82
CA ALA A 50 -13.39 4.14 -4.27
C ALA A 50 -12.01 4.72 -4.60
N LEU A 51 -11.80 5.17 -5.85
CA LEU A 51 -10.55 5.81 -6.25
C LEU A 51 -10.34 7.16 -5.55
N SER A 52 -11.40 7.94 -5.35
CA SER A 52 -11.37 9.19 -4.59
C SER A 52 -10.93 8.95 -3.14
N GLU A 53 -11.54 7.96 -2.47
CA GLU A 53 -11.15 7.58 -1.11
C GLU A 53 -9.71 7.08 -1.02
N LEU A 54 -9.26 6.28 -1.99
CA LEU A 54 -7.87 5.84 -2.05
C LEU A 54 -6.90 7.03 -2.22
N ARG A 55 -7.25 8.03 -3.04
CA ARG A 55 -6.45 9.25 -3.22
C ARG A 55 -6.39 10.09 -1.95
N LYS A 56 -7.50 10.22 -1.21
CA LYS A 56 -7.55 10.94 0.07
C LYS A 56 -6.61 10.29 1.08
N VAL A 57 -6.73 8.98 1.29
CA VAL A 57 -5.87 8.23 2.23
C VAL A 57 -4.39 8.36 1.85
N LYS A 58 -4.05 8.24 0.57
CA LYS A 58 -2.66 8.45 0.11
C LYS A 58 -2.15 9.87 0.39
N ARG A 59 -3.00 10.88 0.23
CA ARG A 59 -2.63 12.29 0.47
C ARG A 59 -2.41 12.55 1.96
N ASP A 60 -3.26 11.98 2.81
CA ASP A 60 -3.20 12.19 4.27
C ASP A 60 -2.22 11.26 4.98
N ALA A 61 -1.68 10.24 4.30
CA ALA A 61 -0.68 9.31 4.85
C ALA A 61 0.44 10.03 5.62
N LYS A 62 1.04 11.06 5.01
CA LYS A 62 2.12 11.84 5.63
C LYS A 62 1.67 12.58 6.91
N LYS A 63 0.44 13.11 6.92
CA LYS A 63 -0.11 13.81 8.09
C LYS A 63 -0.33 12.85 9.26
N SER A 64 -0.72 11.63 8.97
CA SER A 64 -0.93 10.57 9.96
C SER A 64 0.35 9.82 10.36
N GLY A 65 1.52 10.25 9.87
CA GLY A 65 2.80 9.57 10.13
C GLY A 65 2.97 8.22 9.42
N LEU A 66 2.06 7.88 8.50
CA LEU A 66 2.07 6.64 7.73
C LEU A 66 2.75 6.83 6.37
N LYS A 67 3.14 5.72 5.74
CA LYS A 67 3.69 5.70 4.38
C LYS A 67 2.68 5.10 3.42
N THR A 68 2.81 5.44 2.14
CA THR A 68 2.10 4.72 1.08
C THR A 68 2.87 3.47 0.65
N ARG A 69 2.18 2.46 0.10
CA ARG A 69 2.81 1.26 -0.47
C ARG A 69 3.91 1.61 -1.47
N ASP A 70 3.65 2.62 -2.30
CA ASP A 70 4.59 3.07 -3.33
C ASP A 70 5.86 3.68 -2.71
N GLN A 71 5.73 4.40 -1.58
CA GLN A 71 6.87 4.94 -0.85
C GLN A 71 7.70 3.83 -0.20
N VAL A 72 7.04 2.87 0.48
CA VAL A 72 7.74 1.73 1.09
C VAL A 72 8.51 0.94 0.04
N TRP A 73 7.89 0.64 -1.11
CA TRP A 73 8.50 -0.08 -2.22
C TRP A 73 9.73 0.62 -2.81
N ARG A 74 9.71 1.96 -2.89
CA ARG A 74 10.84 2.75 -3.42
C ARG A 74 11.96 2.91 -2.41
N SER A 75 11.65 2.91 -1.11
CA SER A 75 12.64 3.10 -0.03
C SER A 75 13.33 1.83 0.45
N ALA A 76 12.78 0.65 0.13
CA ALA A 76 13.40 -0.65 0.36
C ALA A 76 14.39 -1.00 -0.76
#